data_AF-A0A146KSM6-F1
#
_entry.id   AF-A0A146KSM6-F1
#
_cell.length_a   1.000
_cell.length_b   1.000
_cell.length_c   1.000
_cell.angle_alpha   90.00
_cell.angle_beta   90.00
_cell.angle_gamma   90.00
#
_symmetry.space_group_name_H-M   'P 1'
#
loop_
_entity.id
_entity.type
_entity.pdbx_description
1 polymer ?
#
loop_
_entity_poly.entity_id
_entity_poly.type
_entity_poly.pdbx_seq_one_letter_code
_entity_poly.pdbx_strand_id
1 'polypeptide(L)'
;MTNTDFKQILHSPAIQNVLRPKIQQERAPIRRNPLRNLQAMKELNPYIEKFHRQEQLRKQRELKLKQERKAIKDGSSTETMNEGMLKDIKKRAKRVALRKLHNLMTKKVLHGYNPTSEEVNEAKFDSAAYNAYLEKKGASNLVQEQFYKSKMEA
;
A
#
# COMPACT_ATOMS: atom_id res chain seq x y z
N MET A 1 -73.92 -22.95 -20.74
CA MET A 1 -73.08 -23.25 -19.55
C MET A 1 -74.02 -23.51 -18.39
N THR A 2 -73.82 -24.57 -17.62
CA THR A 2 -74.70 -24.95 -16.50
C THR A 2 -74.53 -24.08 -15.26
N ASN A 3 -73.31 -23.59 -15.01
CA ASN A 3 -73.08 -22.53 -14.02
C ASN A 3 -72.32 -21.38 -14.70
N THR A 4 -72.83 -20.16 -14.55
CA THR A 4 -72.28 -18.93 -15.15
C THR A 4 -71.45 -18.12 -14.16
N ASP A 5 -71.48 -18.45 -12.86
CA ASP A 5 -70.67 -17.78 -11.86
C ASP A 5 -69.21 -18.29 -11.91
N PHE A 6 -68.43 -17.63 -12.74
CA PHE A 6 -67.01 -17.92 -12.92
C PHE A 6 -66.19 -17.70 -11.64
N LYS A 7 -66.59 -16.75 -10.78
CA LYS A 7 -65.88 -16.45 -9.54
C LYS A 7 -65.97 -17.64 -8.57
N GLN A 8 -67.15 -18.24 -8.46
CA GLN A 8 -67.34 -19.45 -7.63
C GLN A 8 -66.51 -20.63 -8.15
N ILE A 9 -66.48 -20.84 -9.47
CA ILE A 9 -65.69 -21.91 -10.10
C ILE A 9 -64.20 -21.70 -9.79
N LEU A 10 -63.67 -20.50 -10.04
CA LEU A 10 -62.25 -20.18 -9.82
C LEU A 10 -61.81 -20.34 -8.36
N HIS A 11 -62.65 -19.98 -7.40
CA HIS A 11 -62.30 -20.07 -5.98
C HIS A 11 -62.62 -21.42 -5.34
N SER A 12 -63.09 -22.40 -6.12
CA SER A 12 -63.36 -23.75 -5.59
C SER A 12 -62.07 -24.45 -5.14
N PRO A 13 -62.12 -25.21 -4.03
CA PRO A 13 -60.93 -25.87 -3.47
C PRO A 13 -60.36 -26.93 -4.41
N ALA A 14 -61.22 -27.60 -5.19
CA ALA A 14 -60.80 -28.58 -6.18
C ALA A 14 -59.86 -27.98 -7.25
N ILE A 15 -60.11 -26.73 -7.67
CA ILE A 15 -59.27 -26.04 -8.64
C ILE A 15 -58.04 -25.44 -7.95
N GLN A 16 -58.20 -24.74 -6.83
CA GLN A 16 -57.09 -24.06 -6.13
C GLN A 16 -56.01 -25.03 -5.64
N ASN A 17 -56.36 -26.26 -5.24
CA ASN A 17 -55.40 -27.26 -4.78
C ASN A 17 -54.47 -27.80 -5.89
N VAL A 18 -54.89 -27.70 -7.15
CA VAL A 18 -54.11 -28.18 -8.31
C VAL A 18 -53.31 -27.03 -8.94
N LEU A 19 -53.74 -25.78 -8.73
CA LEU A 19 -53.07 -24.61 -9.29
C LEU A 19 -51.73 -24.33 -8.61
N ARG A 20 -50.78 -23.79 -9.39
CA ARG A 20 -49.50 -23.29 -8.88
C ARG A 20 -49.72 -21.94 -8.18
N PRO A 21 -48.93 -21.62 -7.14
CA PRO A 21 -48.99 -20.31 -6.51
C PRO A 21 -48.67 -19.21 -7.52
N LYS A 22 -49.28 -18.04 -7.33
CA LYS A 22 -49.08 -16.88 -8.18
C LYS A 22 -47.62 -16.41 -8.08
N ILE A 23 -46.90 -16.43 -9.20
CA ILE A 23 -45.57 -15.82 -9.31
C ILE A 23 -45.75 -14.31 -9.40
N GLN A 24 -45.14 -13.57 -8.48
CA GLN A 24 -45.09 -12.11 -8.53
C GLN A 24 -43.98 -11.68 -9.49
N GLN A 25 -44.24 -10.70 -10.34
CA GLN A 25 -43.25 -10.17 -11.26
C GLN A 25 -42.33 -9.20 -10.51
N GLU A 26 -41.02 -9.49 -10.52
CA GLU A 26 -40.02 -8.57 -10.00
C GLU A 26 -39.74 -7.44 -10.99
N ARG A 27 -39.41 -6.26 -10.44
CA ARG A 27 -39.03 -5.11 -11.26
C ARG A 27 -37.62 -5.32 -11.83
N ALA A 28 -37.38 -4.75 -13.01
CA ALA A 28 -36.05 -4.77 -13.61
C ALA A 28 -35.02 -4.04 -12.72
N PRO A 29 -33.84 -4.62 -12.47
CA PRO A 29 -32.81 -3.98 -11.66
C PRO A 29 -32.16 -2.81 -12.39
N ILE A 30 -31.94 -1.69 -11.67
CA ILE A 30 -31.23 -0.52 -12.20
C ILE A 30 -29.72 -0.78 -12.15
N ARG A 31 -29.04 -0.64 -13.29
CA ARG A 31 -27.58 -0.80 -13.38
C ARG A 31 -26.86 0.37 -12.72
N ARG A 32 -26.06 0.07 -11.69
CA ARG A 32 -25.22 1.06 -10.98
C ARG A 32 -23.81 1.04 -11.54
N ASN A 33 -23.17 2.21 -11.65
CA ASN A 33 -21.78 2.32 -12.10
C ASN A 33 -20.81 1.95 -10.94
N PRO A 34 -20.00 0.87 -11.04
CA PRO A 34 -19.14 0.41 -9.95
C PRO A 34 -17.98 1.36 -9.64
N LEU A 35 -17.50 2.13 -10.64
CA LEU A 35 -16.43 3.11 -10.40
C LEU A 35 -16.90 4.29 -9.54
N ARG A 36 -18.22 4.54 -9.53
CA ARG A 36 -18.86 5.60 -8.72
C ARG A 36 -19.54 5.06 -7.46
N ASN A 37 -19.94 3.79 -7.46
CA ASN A 37 -20.62 3.14 -6.33
C ASN A 37 -19.79 1.98 -5.78
N LEU A 38 -19.21 2.20 -4.61
CA LEU A 38 -18.33 1.25 -3.94
C LEU A 38 -19.04 -0.04 -3.51
N GLN A 39 -20.34 -0.02 -3.19
CA GLN A 39 -21.10 -1.24 -2.89
C GLN A 39 -21.26 -2.11 -4.13
N ALA A 40 -21.66 -1.51 -5.26
CA ALA A 40 -21.74 -2.21 -6.54
C ALA A 40 -20.36 -2.79 -6.94
N MET A 41 -19.27 -2.08 -6.65
CA MET A 41 -17.92 -2.58 -6.90
C MET A 41 -17.52 -3.72 -5.97
N LYS A 42 -17.94 -3.70 -4.70
CA LYS A 42 -17.72 -4.79 -3.73
C LYS A 42 -18.48 -6.05 -4.10
N GLU A 43 -19.73 -5.91 -4.52
CA GLU A 43 -20.58 -7.02 -4.99
C GLU A 43 -19.95 -7.73 -6.19
N LEU A 44 -19.38 -6.96 -7.13
CA LEU A 44 -18.72 -7.52 -8.31
C LEU A 44 -17.30 -8.02 -8.04
N ASN A 45 -16.53 -7.32 -7.20
CA ASN A 45 -15.14 -7.63 -6.90
C ASN A 45 -14.84 -7.50 -5.39
N PRO A 46 -14.89 -8.60 -4.63
CA PRO A 46 -14.63 -8.61 -3.20
C PRO A 46 -13.22 -8.13 -2.80
N TYR A 47 -12.23 -8.29 -3.69
CA TYR A 47 -10.85 -7.89 -3.40
C TYR A 47 -10.68 -6.38 -3.22
N ILE A 48 -11.59 -5.58 -3.79
CA ILE A 48 -11.55 -4.12 -3.73
C ILE A 48 -11.57 -3.61 -2.29
N GLU A 49 -12.25 -4.29 -1.36
CA GLU A 49 -12.28 -3.89 0.04
C GLU A 49 -10.89 -3.91 0.67
N LYS A 50 -10.13 -4.99 0.45
CA LYS A 50 -8.74 -5.11 0.92
C LYS A 50 -7.85 -4.07 0.26
N PHE A 51 -7.99 -3.88 -1.05
CA PHE A 51 -7.22 -2.92 -1.80
C PHE A 51 -7.45 -1.49 -1.30
N HIS A 52 -8.71 -1.06 -1.14
CA HIS A 52 -9.04 0.26 -0.61
C HIS A 52 -8.54 0.47 0.82
N ARG A 53 -8.67 -0.53 1.69
CA ARG A 53 -8.11 -0.46 3.05
C ARG A 53 -6.60 -0.27 3.03
N GLN A 54 -5.90 -1.05 2.20
CA GLN A 54 -4.44 -0.96 2.08
C GLN A 54 -4.00 0.40 1.52
N GLU A 55 -4.71 0.91 0.51
CA GLU A 55 -4.48 2.23 -0.07
C GLU A 55 -4.69 3.36 0.95
N GLN A 56 -5.74 3.30 1.77
CA GLN A 56 -5.98 4.25 2.84
C GLN A 56 -4.85 4.24 3.87
N LEU A 57 -4.42 3.06 4.33
CA LEU A 57 -3.30 2.92 5.26
C LEU A 57 -1.99 3.45 4.66
N ARG A 58 -1.75 3.22 3.35
CA ARG A 58 -0.59 3.76 2.65
C ARG A 58 -0.61 5.28 2.64
N LYS A 59 -1.73 5.89 2.24
CA LYS A 59 -1.90 7.35 2.20
C LYS A 59 -1.73 7.98 3.57
N GLN A 60 -2.28 7.38 4.63
CA GLN A 60 -2.11 7.86 6.01
C GLN A 60 -0.63 7.85 6.42
N ARG A 61 0.10 6.76 6.13
CA ARG A 61 1.54 6.66 6.41
C ARG A 61 2.33 7.71 5.64
N GLU A 62 2.01 7.92 4.36
CA GLU A 62 2.67 8.93 3.51
C GLU A 62 2.42 10.35 4.01
N LEU A 63 1.19 10.67 4.42
CA LEU A 63 0.85 11.98 5.00
C LEU A 63 1.62 12.22 6.30
N LYS A 64 1.67 11.22 7.19
CA LYS A 64 2.45 11.29 8.43
C LYS A 64 3.92 11.55 8.15
N LEU A 65 4.54 10.78 7.26
CA LEU A 65 5.94 10.98 6.85
C LEU A 65 6.18 12.35 6.22
N LYS A 66 5.22 12.86 5.44
CA LYS A 66 5.32 14.19 4.83
C LYS A 66 5.24 15.30 5.88
N GLN A 67 4.40 15.14 6.90
CA GLN A 67 4.29 16.07 8.03
C GLN A 67 5.57 16.04 8.87
N GLU A 68 6.08 14.85 9.23
CA GLU A 68 7.34 14.70 9.96
C GLU A 68 8.52 15.35 9.20
N ARG A 69 8.63 15.11 7.89
CA ARG A 69 9.66 15.73 7.05
C ARG A 69 9.55 17.26 7.02
N LYS A 70 8.32 17.80 6.99
CA LYS A 70 8.10 19.24 7.05
C LYS A 70 8.51 19.78 8.43
N ALA A 71 8.06 19.17 9.51
CA ALA A 71 8.42 19.59 10.88
C ALA A 71 9.94 19.55 11.14
N ILE A 72 10.65 18.56 10.60
CA ILE A 72 12.13 18.51 10.66
C ILE A 72 12.74 19.67 9.86
N LYS A 73 12.23 19.94 8.66
CA LYS A 73 12.71 21.04 7.80
C LYS A 73 12.45 22.41 8.44
N ASP A 74 11.30 22.57 9.07
CA ASP A 74 10.86 23.82 9.68
C ASP A 74 11.48 24.02 11.08
N GLY A 75 12.37 23.11 11.52
CA GLY A 75 13.14 23.22 12.77
C GLY A 75 12.34 22.94 14.04
N SER A 76 11.07 22.55 13.94
CA SER A 76 10.15 22.39 15.07
C SER A 76 10.16 21.01 15.73
N SER A 77 11.05 20.10 15.32
CA SER A 77 11.15 18.75 15.88
C SER A 77 12.59 18.22 15.92
N THR A 78 13.37 18.69 16.90
CA THR A 78 14.67 18.10 17.27
C THR A 78 14.62 17.37 18.61
N GLU A 79 13.44 16.96 19.08
CA GLU A 79 13.31 16.26 20.36
C GLU A 79 12.71 14.87 20.15
N THR A 80 13.56 13.86 20.40
CA THR A 80 13.24 12.44 20.63
C THR A 80 12.91 11.54 19.42
N MET A 81 13.82 11.45 18.45
CA MET A 81 13.93 10.17 17.73
C MET A 81 14.56 9.14 18.67
N ASN A 82 13.75 8.23 19.23
CA ASN A 82 14.25 7.11 20.02
C ASN A 82 15.37 6.39 19.25
N GLU A 83 16.47 6.07 19.93
CA GLU A 83 17.69 5.55 19.31
C GLU A 83 17.45 4.29 18.44
N GLY A 84 16.45 3.48 18.81
CA GLY A 84 15.98 2.34 18.02
C GLY A 84 15.37 2.72 16.67
N MET A 85 14.59 3.81 16.62
CA MET A 85 14.01 4.33 15.38
C MET A 85 15.10 4.82 14.41
N LEU A 86 16.15 5.45 14.93
CA LEU A 86 17.29 5.88 14.14
C LEU A 86 18.07 4.71 13.53
N LYS A 87 18.28 3.64 14.32
CA LYS A 87 18.92 2.38 13.88
C LYS A 87 18.09 1.70 12.79
N ASP A 88 16.77 1.67 12.92
CA ASP A 88 15.87 1.11 11.91
C ASP A 88 15.82 1.91 10.62
N ILE A 89 15.82 3.24 10.69
CA ILE A 89 15.91 4.13 9.52
C ILE A 89 17.23 3.86 8.76
N LYS A 90 18.38 3.80 9.46
CA LYS A 90 19.68 3.49 8.85
C LYS A 90 19.69 2.10 8.21
N LYS A 91 19.17 1.08 8.90
CA LYS A 91 19.08 -0.30 8.39
C LYS A 91 18.19 -0.40 7.14
N ARG A 92 17.09 0.36 7.10
CA ARG A 92 16.17 0.42 5.96
C ARG A 92 16.79 1.15 4.78
N ALA A 93 17.49 2.27 5.01
CA ALA A 93 18.22 3.00 3.98
C ALA A 93 19.31 2.11 3.33
N LYS A 94 20.09 1.38 4.13
CA LYS A 94 21.09 0.40 3.66
C LYS A 94 20.46 -0.68 2.78
N ARG A 95 19.31 -1.24 3.18
CA ARG A 95 18.56 -2.24 2.39
C ARG A 95 18.08 -1.70 1.04
N VAL A 96 17.59 -0.46 1.01
CA VAL A 96 17.13 0.19 -0.22
C VAL A 96 18.29 0.47 -1.17
N ALA A 97 19.43 0.94 -0.66
CA ALA A 97 20.64 1.13 -1.46
C ALA A 97 21.13 -0.19 -2.06
N LEU A 98 21.17 -1.26 -1.26
CA LEU A 98 21.59 -2.60 -1.70
C LEU A 98 20.68 -3.16 -2.81
N ARG A 99 19.37 -2.93 -2.70
CA ARG A 99 18.40 -3.33 -3.75
C ARG A 99 18.57 -2.53 -5.05
N LYS A 100 18.89 -1.23 -4.96
CA LYS A 100 19.18 -0.41 -6.15
C LYS A 100 20.47 -0.85 -6.85
N LEU A 101 21.51 -1.17 -6.09
CA LEU A 101 22.76 -1.71 -6.64
C LEU A 101 22.55 -3.07 -7.31
N HIS A 102 21.80 -3.98 -6.67
CA HIS A 102 21.45 -5.27 -7.28
C HIS A 102 20.73 -5.08 -8.62
N ASN A 103 19.72 -4.21 -8.69
CA ASN A 103 19.00 -3.92 -9.92
C ASN A 103 19.87 -3.28 -11.01
N LEU A 104 20.87 -2.48 -10.62
CA LEU A 104 21.82 -1.89 -11.56
C LEU A 104 22.76 -2.95 -12.14
N MET A 105 23.24 -3.87 -11.29
CA MET A 105 24.09 -4.98 -11.71
C MET A 105 23.35 -5.95 -12.63
N THR A 106 22.09 -6.30 -12.31
CA THR A 106 21.28 -7.15 -13.21
C THR A 106 21.00 -6.47 -14.55
N LYS A 107 20.78 -5.15 -14.57
CA LYS A 107 20.63 -4.38 -15.81
C LYS A 107 21.93 -4.36 -16.64
N LYS A 108 23.10 -4.25 -16.02
CA LYS A 108 24.40 -4.33 -16.71
C LYS A 108 24.64 -5.72 -17.31
N VAL A 109 24.32 -6.78 -16.58
CA VAL A 109 24.40 -8.17 -17.07
C VAL A 109 23.47 -8.40 -18.27
N LEU A 110 22.25 -7.88 -18.23
CA LEU A 110 21.31 -7.90 -19.36
C LEU A 110 21.83 -7.15 -20.60
N HIS A 111 22.73 -6.17 -20.42
CA HIS A 111 23.37 -5.44 -21.51
C HIS A 111 24.70 -6.08 -21.98
N GLY A 112 24.97 -7.34 -21.61
CA GLY A 112 26.13 -8.10 -22.08
C GLY A 112 27.42 -7.86 -21.28
N TYR A 113 27.35 -7.13 -20.16
CA TYR A 113 28.48 -7.00 -19.25
C TYR A 113 28.56 -8.23 -18.34
N ASN A 114 29.58 -9.07 -18.51
CA ASN A 114 29.85 -10.20 -17.61
C ASN A 114 30.85 -9.75 -16.52
N PRO A 115 30.39 -9.46 -15.29
CA PRO A 115 31.27 -9.02 -14.21
C PRO A 115 32.22 -10.15 -13.81
N THR A 116 33.48 -9.82 -13.52
CA THR A 116 34.48 -10.77 -12.99
C THR A 116 34.13 -11.16 -11.55
N SER A 117 34.65 -12.30 -11.06
CA SER A 117 34.39 -12.78 -9.70
C SER A 117 34.82 -11.80 -8.60
N GLU A 118 35.77 -10.92 -8.91
CA GLU A 118 36.26 -9.85 -8.03
C GLU A 118 35.25 -8.70 -7.95
N GLU A 119 34.70 -8.23 -9.07
CA GLU A 119 33.67 -7.17 -9.11
C GLU A 119 32.36 -7.58 -8.43
N VAL A 120 32.00 -8.87 -8.51
CA VAL A 120 30.83 -9.43 -7.79
C VAL A 120 31.04 -9.42 -6.27
N ASN A 121 32.29 -9.62 -5.82
CA ASN A 121 32.64 -9.59 -4.41
C ASN A 121 32.79 -8.16 -3.87
N GLU A 122 33.31 -7.22 -4.65
CA GLU A 122 33.35 -5.78 -4.33
C GLU A 122 31.96 -5.13 -4.33
N ALA A 123 31.01 -5.65 -5.12
CA ALA A 123 29.61 -5.22 -5.09
C ALA A 123 28.88 -5.58 -3.77
N LYS A 124 29.48 -6.39 -2.88
CA LYS A 124 29.02 -6.55 -1.50
C LYS A 124 29.34 -5.28 -0.74
N PHE A 125 28.32 -4.44 -0.53
CA PHE A 125 28.32 -3.17 0.20
C PHE A 125 29.55 -2.94 1.10
N ASP A 126 30.54 -2.20 0.58
CA ASP A 126 31.63 -1.67 1.39
C ASP A 126 31.12 -0.44 2.16
N SER A 127 30.94 -0.62 3.47
CA SER A 127 30.52 0.46 4.36
C SER A 127 31.51 1.63 4.39
N ALA A 128 32.79 1.38 4.12
CA ALA A 128 33.80 2.44 4.08
C ALA A 128 33.60 3.34 2.85
N ALA A 129 33.39 2.75 1.67
CA ALA A 129 33.11 3.49 0.44
C ALA A 129 31.80 4.31 0.52
N TYR A 130 30.75 3.79 1.16
CA TYR A 130 29.50 4.52 1.37
C TYR A 130 29.64 5.70 2.34
N ASN A 131 30.40 5.53 3.42
CA ASN A 131 30.66 6.61 4.37
C ASN A 131 31.55 7.70 3.75
N ALA A 132 32.59 7.31 3.00
CA ALA A 132 33.44 8.25 2.24
C ALA A 132 32.65 9.02 1.16
N TYR A 133 31.66 8.38 0.52
CA TYR A 133 30.75 9.06 -0.41
C TYR A 133 29.87 10.10 0.29
N LEU A 134 29.34 9.79 1.48
CA LEU A 134 28.55 10.74 2.27
C LEU A 134 29.40 11.92 2.77
N GLU A 135 30.65 11.68 3.17
CA GLU A 135 31.63 12.72 3.51
C GLU A 135 31.93 13.63 2.32
N LYS A 136 32.19 13.06 1.15
CA LYS A 136 32.45 13.80 -0.09
C LYS A 136 31.25 14.61 -0.59
N LYS A 137 30.01 14.20 -0.25
CA LYS A 137 28.75 14.91 -0.53
C LYS A 137 28.38 15.94 0.55
N GLY A 138 29.22 16.16 1.57
CA GLY A 138 28.97 17.10 2.67
C GLY A 138 27.86 16.66 3.62
N ALA A 139 27.50 15.37 3.62
CA ALA A 139 26.40 14.81 4.39
C ALA A 139 26.87 14.06 5.66
N SER A 140 28.13 14.23 6.07
CA SER A 140 28.72 13.52 7.19
C SER A 140 29.19 14.49 8.28
N ASN A 141 28.69 14.26 9.49
CA ASN A 141 29.27 14.62 10.79
C ASN A 141 29.13 16.02 11.40
N LEU A 142 28.35 16.96 10.85
CA LEU A 142 28.05 18.19 11.63
C LEU A 142 27.28 17.89 12.94
N VAL A 143 26.43 16.86 12.94
CA VAL A 143 25.62 16.46 14.11
C VAL A 143 26.42 15.61 15.12
N GLN A 144 27.45 14.89 14.68
CA GLN A 144 28.31 14.11 15.58
C GLN A 144 29.43 14.97 16.18
N GLU A 145 30.04 15.87 15.42
CA GLU A 145 31.09 16.77 15.94
C GLU A 145 30.54 17.79 16.95
N GLN A 146 29.33 18.32 16.75
CA GLN A 146 28.70 19.24 17.73
C GLN A 146 28.33 18.52 19.04
N PHE A 147 27.96 17.25 18.98
CA PHE A 147 27.65 16.44 20.16
C PHE A 147 28.90 16.02 20.94
N TYR A 148 30.02 15.75 20.26
CA TYR A 148 31.29 15.44 20.93
C TYR A 148 31.99 16.69 21.46
N LYS A 149 31.85 17.86 20.81
CA LYS A 149 32.37 19.13 21.34
C LYS A 149 31.65 19.59 22.61
N SER A 150 30.32 19.49 22.67
CA SER A 150 29.58 19.96 23.87
C SER A 150 29.81 19.11 25.13
N LYS A 151 30.26 17.86 24.98
CA LYS A 151 30.60 16.97 26.10
C LYS A 151 32.04 17.10 26.61
N MET A 152 32.91 17.79 25.87
CA MET A 152 34.31 18.00 26.25
C MET A 152 34.54 19.38 26.87
N GLU A 153 33.54 20.29 26.78
CA GLU A 153 33.59 21.66 27.29
C GLU A 153 32.73 21.90 28.55
N ALA A 154 32.15 20.84 29.14
CA ALA A 154 31.37 20.87 30.38
C ALA A 154 31.97 19.91 31.42
#